data_AF-A0A530BFM8-F1
#
_entry.id   AF-A0A530BFM8-F1
#
_cell.length_a   1.000
_cell.length_b   1.000
_cell.length_c   1.000
_cell.angle_alpha   90.00
_cell.angle_beta   90.00
_cell.angle_gamma   90.00
#
_symmetry.space_group_name_H-M   'P 1'
#
loop_
_entity.id
_entity.type
_entity.pdbx_description
1 polymer ?
#
loop_
_entity_poly.entity_id
_entity_poly.type
_entity_poly.pdbx_seq_one_letter_code
_entity_poly.pdbx_strand_id
1 'polypeptide(L)'
;MRWMATRLAAACLIGIASMSACGFAEAGSGLPPLPAMGPSLRKTVAFQTGEQPGTIIIRKNEKALYLVTGQGQALRYQISVGRDGFGWTGTVKIASKTEWPQ
;
A
#
# COMPACT_ATOMS: atom_id res chain seq x y z
N MET A 1 37.30 -41.85 -65.68
CA MET A 1 36.88 -43.02 -64.86
C MET A 1 37.24 -42.78 -63.40
N ARG A 2 36.34 -42.14 -62.64
CA ARG A 2 36.43 -42.00 -61.17
C ARG A 2 34.99 -42.03 -60.65
N TRP A 3 34.73 -42.98 -59.77
CA TRP A 3 33.42 -43.52 -59.39
C TRP A 3 32.52 -42.54 -58.61
N MET A 4 31.21 -42.75 -58.77
CA MET A 4 30.09 -42.14 -58.04
C MET A 4 29.84 -42.86 -56.69
N ALA A 5 29.31 -42.12 -55.70
CA ALA A 5 28.28 -42.50 -54.70
C ALA A 5 28.51 -41.70 -53.39
N THR A 6 27.83 -40.58 -53.09
CA THR A 6 26.42 -40.35 -52.68
C THR A 6 26.12 -40.62 -51.18
N ARG A 7 26.15 -39.52 -50.40
CA ARG A 7 25.24 -39.02 -49.33
C ARG A 7 24.93 -39.78 -48.01
N LEU A 8 24.65 -38.92 -46.98
CA LEU A 8 23.91 -39.10 -45.70
C LEU A 8 24.71 -39.61 -44.49
N ALA A 9 24.54 -39.19 -43.23
CA ALA A 9 23.57 -38.33 -42.53
C ALA A 9 24.18 -37.80 -41.19
N ALA A 10 23.78 -36.61 -40.73
CA ALA A 10 23.01 -36.36 -39.50
C ALA A 10 23.79 -36.16 -38.17
N ALA A 11 23.38 -35.12 -37.45
CA ALA A 11 23.95 -34.53 -36.23
C ALA A 11 23.29 -35.07 -34.94
N CYS A 12 23.94 -34.95 -33.77
CA CYS A 12 23.25 -34.89 -32.48
C CYS A 12 24.12 -34.32 -31.32
N LEU A 13 23.78 -33.10 -30.89
CA LEU A 13 23.62 -32.54 -29.51
C LEU A 13 24.56 -33.05 -28.38
N ILE A 14 25.44 -32.24 -27.75
CA ILE A 14 25.20 -31.26 -26.64
C ILE A 14 24.28 -31.86 -25.54
N GLY A 15 24.58 -31.92 -24.23
CA GLY A 15 25.63 -31.35 -23.37
C GLY A 15 25.08 -31.29 -21.92
N ILE A 16 25.99 -31.43 -20.95
CA ILE A 16 25.96 -30.88 -19.56
C ILE A 16 24.92 -31.43 -18.56
N ALA A 17 25.47 -31.92 -17.44
CA ALA A 17 24.81 -32.36 -16.21
C ALA A 17 24.23 -31.20 -15.38
N SER A 18 23.19 -31.47 -14.58
CA SER A 18 22.92 -30.68 -13.38
C SER A 18 22.21 -31.45 -12.29
N MET A 19 22.78 -31.27 -11.09
CA MET A 19 22.32 -31.64 -9.76
C MET A 19 20.81 -31.55 -9.60
N SER A 20 20.22 -32.67 -9.18
CA SER A 20 18.90 -32.68 -8.57
C SER A 20 19.01 -31.98 -7.21
N ALA A 21 18.79 -30.67 -7.20
CA ALA A 21 18.40 -29.97 -6.00
C ALA A 21 16.98 -30.41 -5.67
N CYS A 22 16.79 -30.95 -4.48
CA CYS A 22 15.47 -31.13 -3.89
C CYS A 22 14.77 -29.77 -3.95
N GLY A 23 13.77 -29.65 -4.81
CA GLY A 23 13.06 -28.40 -5.02
C GLY A 23 12.45 -27.96 -3.69
N PHE A 24 12.93 -26.83 -3.16
CA PHE A 24 12.16 -26.05 -2.21
C PHE A 24 10.84 -25.74 -2.91
N ALA A 25 9.75 -26.36 -2.47
CA ALA A 25 8.42 -25.97 -2.89
C ALA A 25 8.22 -24.55 -2.36
N GLU A 26 8.48 -23.57 -3.21
CA GLU A 26 8.15 -22.18 -2.98
C GLU A 26 6.65 -22.14 -2.74
N ALA A 27 6.26 -21.89 -1.49
CA ALA A 27 4.89 -21.62 -1.12
C ALA A 27 4.50 -20.26 -1.71
N GLY A 28 4.38 -20.21 -3.04
CA GLY A 28 3.71 -19.15 -3.75
C GLY A 28 2.30 -19.12 -3.18
N SER A 29 1.96 -18.04 -2.50
CA SER A 29 0.64 -17.76 -1.96
C SER A 29 -0.38 -17.78 -3.09
N GLY A 30 -0.88 -18.97 -3.44
CA GLY A 30 -1.90 -19.23 -4.47
C GLY A 30 -3.30 -18.76 -4.04
N LEU A 31 -3.36 -17.83 -3.09
CA LEU A 31 -4.60 -17.17 -2.73
C LEU A 31 -4.95 -16.17 -3.84
N PRO A 32 -6.19 -16.16 -4.32
CA PRO A 32 -6.65 -15.10 -5.20
C PRO A 32 -6.45 -13.74 -4.48
N PRO A 33 -6.13 -12.66 -5.22
CA PRO A 33 -6.03 -11.33 -4.62
C PRO A 33 -7.33 -11.02 -3.87
N LEU A 34 -7.20 -10.62 -2.61
CA LEU A 34 -8.35 -10.26 -1.81
C LEU A 34 -9.13 -9.13 -2.50
N PRO A 35 -10.46 -9.14 -2.47
CA PRO A 35 -11.24 -8.03 -2.97
C PRO A 35 -10.82 -6.75 -2.26
N ALA A 36 -10.73 -5.64 -3.01
CA ALA A 36 -10.38 -4.35 -2.44
C ALA A 36 -11.35 -4.01 -1.30
N MET A 37 -10.82 -3.87 -0.08
CA MET A 37 -11.59 -3.53 1.12
C MET A 37 -12.02 -2.05 1.09
N GLY A 38 -12.89 -1.69 0.15
CA GLY A 38 -13.44 -0.34 0.03
C GLY A 38 -12.40 0.79 -0.11
N PRO A 39 -12.84 2.05 -0.11
CA PRO A 39 -11.93 3.19 -0.12
C PRO A 39 -11.23 3.33 1.24
N SER A 40 -9.90 3.47 1.23
CA SER A 40 -9.14 3.82 2.45
C SER A 40 -9.66 5.14 3.04
N LEU A 41 -10.02 5.11 4.32
CA LEU A 41 -10.42 6.29 5.09
C LEU A 41 -9.25 7.24 5.37
N ARG A 42 -8.02 6.74 5.27
CA ARG A 42 -6.77 7.51 5.44
C ARG A 42 -6.13 7.81 4.09
N LYS A 43 -5.79 9.09 3.86
CA LYS A 43 -5.04 9.52 2.66
C LYS A 43 -4.01 10.59 3.04
N THR A 44 -2.80 10.48 2.50
CA THR A 44 -1.82 11.58 2.56
C THR A 44 -2.21 12.63 1.52
N VAL A 45 -2.30 13.89 1.94
CA VAL A 45 -2.68 15.00 1.06
C VAL A 45 -1.71 16.16 1.24
N ALA A 46 -1.51 16.93 0.17
CA ALA A 46 -0.86 18.23 0.29
C ALA A 46 -1.75 19.15 1.14
N PHE A 47 -1.16 19.74 2.17
CA PHE A 47 -1.85 20.56 3.15
C PHE A 47 -0.92 21.67 3.63
N GLN A 48 -1.16 22.88 3.12
CA GLN A 48 -0.43 24.08 3.52
C GLN A 48 -1.08 24.66 4.77
N THR A 49 -0.31 24.75 5.84
CA THR A 49 -0.73 25.33 7.12
C THR A 49 0.47 25.94 7.84
N GLY A 50 0.22 26.97 8.64
CA GLY A 50 1.22 27.54 9.55
C GLY A 50 1.31 26.80 10.90
N GLU A 51 0.44 25.81 11.11
CA GLU A 51 0.41 25.01 12.34
C GLU A 51 1.59 24.03 12.42
N GLN A 52 2.01 23.73 13.66
CA GLN A 52 3.13 22.82 13.90
C GLN A 52 2.78 21.37 13.52
N PRO A 53 3.75 20.56 13.05
CA PRO A 53 3.56 19.12 12.90
C PRO A 53 3.05 18.47 14.19
N GLY A 54 2.10 17.55 14.08
CA GLY A 54 1.37 16.94 15.19
C GLY A 54 0.06 17.64 15.55
N THR A 55 -0.21 18.83 14.99
CA THR A 55 -1.48 19.52 15.16
C THR A 55 -2.60 18.80 14.40
N ILE A 56 -3.78 18.74 15.01
CA ILE A 56 -4.98 18.18 14.41
C ILE A 56 -5.91 19.32 14.03
N ILE A 57 -6.28 19.38 12.74
CA ILE A 57 -7.19 20.37 12.19
C ILE A 57 -8.46 19.66 11.73
N ILE A 58 -9.60 20.08 12.25
CA ILE A 58 -10.91 19.48 11.93
C ILE A 58 -11.67 20.43 11.00
N ARG A 59 -12.01 19.96 9.80
CA ARG A 59 -12.86 20.70 8.86
C ARG A 59 -14.23 20.05 8.79
N LYS A 60 -15.18 20.59 9.58
CA LYS A 60 -16.56 20.08 9.69
C LYS A 60 -17.28 20.02 8.35
N ASN A 61 -17.13 21.05 7.51
CA ASN A 61 -17.75 21.13 6.18
C ASN A 61 -17.30 19.99 5.25
N GLU A 62 -16.06 19.54 5.40
CA GLU A 62 -15.48 18.45 4.60
C GLU A 62 -15.64 17.08 5.25
N LYS A 63 -16.16 17.04 6.49
CA LYS A 63 -16.25 15.84 7.32
C LYS A 63 -14.89 15.12 7.40
N ALA A 64 -13.84 15.91 7.59
CA ALA A 64 -12.46 15.44 7.53
C ALA A 64 -11.62 15.99 8.68
N LEU A 65 -10.72 15.13 9.19
CA LEU A 65 -9.69 15.45 10.16
C LEU A 65 -8.33 15.38 9.47
N TYR A 66 -7.51 16.40 9.68
CA TYR A 66 -6.16 16.51 9.13
C TYR A 66 -5.15 16.47 10.27
N LEU A 67 -4.29 15.45 10.27
CA LEU A 67 -3.12 15.41 11.14
C LEU A 67 -1.92 15.96 10.36
N VAL A 68 -1.41 17.11 10.77
CA VAL A 68 -0.28 17.77 10.12
C VAL A 68 0.98 16.94 10.35
N THR A 69 1.60 16.44 9.29
CA THR A 69 2.87 15.69 9.37
C THR A 69 4.09 16.59 9.16
N GLY A 70 3.88 17.78 8.60
CA GLY A 70 4.94 18.71 8.19
C GLY A 70 5.21 18.63 6.69
N GLN A 71 6.19 19.40 6.21
CA GLN A 71 6.59 19.45 4.80
C GLN A 71 5.44 19.78 3.81
N GLY A 72 4.45 20.56 4.27
CA GLY A 72 3.27 20.87 3.46
C GLY A 72 2.35 19.66 3.22
N GLN A 73 2.37 18.66 4.10
CA GLN A 73 1.52 17.48 4.04
C GLN A 73 0.73 17.26 5.33
N ALA A 74 -0.39 16.55 5.18
CA ALA A 74 -1.19 16.04 6.29
C ALA A 74 -1.79 14.67 5.97
N LEU A 75 -2.04 13.88 7.02
CA LEU A 75 -2.87 12.69 6.95
C LEU A 75 -4.34 13.10 7.11
N ARG A 76 -5.13 12.89 6.05
CA ARG A 76 -6.57 13.10 6.04
C ARG A 76 -7.29 11.83 6.48
N TYR A 77 -8.17 11.97 7.46
CA TYR A 77 -9.11 10.95 7.92
C TYR A 77 -10.52 11.42 7.64
N GLN A 78 -11.34 10.54 7.08
CA GLN A 78 -12.77 10.79 7.02
C GLN A 78 -13.39 10.57 8.40
N ILE A 79 -14.20 11.53 8.85
CA ILE A 79 -14.89 11.49 10.13
C ILE A 79 -16.39 11.70 9.94
N SER A 80 -17.19 11.22 10.88
CA SER A 80 -18.61 11.55 10.94
C SER A 80 -18.82 12.68 11.94
N VAL A 81 -19.57 13.71 11.55
CA VAL A 81 -19.98 14.80 12.44
C VAL A 81 -21.41 14.56 12.91
N GLY A 82 -21.71 14.92 14.16
CA GLY A 82 -23.06 14.85 14.71
C GLY A 82 -24.02 15.86 14.06
N ARG A 83 -25.28 15.85 14.49
CA ARG A 83 -26.30 16.81 14.04
C ARG A 83 -25.90 18.25 14.35
N ASP A 84 -26.47 19.18 13.60
CA ASP A 84 -26.27 20.61 13.82
C ASP A 84 -26.70 21.02 15.24
N GLY A 85 -25.93 21.96 15.82
CA GLY A 85 -26.12 22.47 17.19
C GLY A 85 -25.23 21.85 18.28
N PHE A 86 -24.48 20.77 17.98
CA PHE A 86 -23.55 20.11 18.93
C PHE A 86 -22.07 20.38 18.61
N GLY A 87 -21.79 21.27 17.66
CA GLY A 87 -20.45 21.58 17.22
C GLY A 87 -19.81 22.66 18.10
N TRP A 88 -18.68 22.34 18.71
CA TRP A 88 -17.78 23.35 19.26
C TRP A 88 -16.82 23.89 18.17
N THR A 89 -16.23 25.07 18.43
CA THR A 89 -15.22 25.70 17.59
C THR A 89 -14.17 26.34 18.49
N GLY A 90 -12.90 26.13 18.18
CA GLY A 90 -11.78 26.75 18.88
C GLY A 90 -10.53 25.88 18.83
N THR A 91 -9.52 26.28 19.61
CA THR A 91 -8.27 25.56 19.77
C THR A 91 -8.23 24.95 21.16
N VAL A 92 -7.98 23.65 21.23
CA VAL A 92 -7.91 22.90 22.50
C VAL A 92 -6.75 21.93 22.46
N LYS A 93 -6.11 21.75 23.61
CA LYS A 93 -5.11 20.71 23.81
C LYS A 93 -5.81 19.46 24.32
N ILE A 94 -5.50 18.31 23.71
CA ILE A 94 -6.02 17.01 24.15
C ILE A 94 -5.52 16.75 25.59
N ALA A 95 -6.45 16.69 26.54
CA ALA A 95 -6.13 16.57 27.96
C ALA A 95 -5.77 15.13 28.36
N SER A 96 -6.46 14.15 27.81
CA SER A 96 -6.23 12.73 28.08
C SER A 96 -6.59 11.88 26.86
N LYS A 97 -5.96 10.71 26.75
CA LYS A 97 -6.29 9.68 25.78
C LYS A 97 -6.25 8.33 26.50
N THR A 98 -7.37 7.64 26.52
CA THR A 98 -7.52 6.31 27.12
C THR A 98 -8.06 5.39 26.05
N GLU A 99 -7.55 4.16 26.01
CA GLU A 99 -7.90 3.19 24.96
C GLU A 99 -9.34 2.69 25.08
N TRP A 100 -9.81 2.44 26.29
CA TRP A 100 -11.18 2.02 26.59
C TRP A 100 -11.64 2.64 27.91
N PRO A 101 -12.24 3.84 27.89
CA PRO A 101 -12.70 4.47 29.13
C PRO A 101 -13.81 3.61 29.76
N GLN A 102 -13.75 3.47 31.09
CA GLN A 102 -14.80 2.86 31.90
C GLN A 102 -16.00 3.79 32.03
#